data_AF-A0A1M5FVH9-F1
#
_entry.id   AF-A0A1M5FVH9-F1
#
_cell.length_a   1.000
_cell.length_b   1.000
_cell.length_c   1.000
_cell.angle_alpha   90.00
_cell.angle_beta   90.00
_cell.angle_gamma   90.00
#
_symmetry.space_group_name_H-M   'P 1'
#
loop_
_entity.id
_entity.type
_entity.pdbx_description
1 polymer ?
#
loop_
_entity_poly.entity_id
_entity_poly.type
_entity_poly.pdbx_seq_one_letter_code
_entity_poly.pdbx_strand_id
1 'polypeptide(L)'
;MRYILTFLSLFLAVACNANVLIVVDDILWKDSSVKEAVKTYASDIEKARGVNVKIESFPAAKIGSTPEYLKSVLVKNKDGLKGAIFVGDLPRAQFEYPQWNIDGFRYQRWNSDFFFMDLDGVWKDTASGWFGMSGGKITEKILPSPNFDFGSSSPVPGVPADSFSMKLEGFLKSPQTGLCSLKVIADNARRIFIGDTLVIDAWLPDWDIPYLGAREMQKDSLYAFTMEYEEEYGGSNATLYWKWNGGKWEIVPDDVWFYDVSPLKEGLQATFYGNIGLKEKAEEYSGEPTGWVSGQDNGIYDGHYSKSGEVTDSLEIWVSRIDPYTAGLLGSPKDLLLKWFQKVHASYEKNTNYGKAAYFMVPGTDTTEESNYKFIRGLSAMYGRSALDVIEADSLTYVQSIAKEYDWSIYVGHGDPLGLALGFNAKDVRYPMPVGPRMFHFASCSPLLAYDVVYAQTYSTSVGSAHLFGTTGGGLVSVGATKTSGDNQLDDLMYEYAAEGMWIGEAFRRWLNERMKRNRYYPKEAIYDWFYAEAMIGDPMQTFTNEKLTSLKRNYAKQHKNTKENVRDAMGKVIPQGYTKYKVRFTP
;
A
#
# COMPACT_ATOMS: atom_id res chain seq x y z
N MET A 1 -49.64 44.25 6.77
CA MET A 1 -49.81 43.12 7.70
C MET A 1 -48.80 42.06 7.28
N ARG A 2 -47.71 41.90 8.06
CA ARG A 2 -46.61 40.95 7.79
C ARG A 2 -47.08 39.54 8.13
N TYR A 3 -47.02 38.61 7.17
CA TYR A 3 -47.10 37.18 7.46
C TYR A 3 -45.68 36.62 7.51
N ILE A 4 -45.27 36.28 8.73
CA ILE A 4 -44.05 35.54 9.04
C ILE A 4 -44.31 34.09 8.63
N LEU A 5 -43.66 33.63 7.56
CA LEU A 5 -43.55 32.20 7.24
C LEU A 5 -42.39 31.64 8.07
N THR A 6 -42.76 31.05 9.21
CA THR A 6 -41.87 30.24 10.03
C THR A 6 -41.50 28.99 9.23
N PHE A 7 -40.28 28.94 8.69
CA PHE A 7 -39.68 27.69 8.23
C PHE A 7 -39.46 26.80 9.45
N LEU A 8 -40.42 25.90 9.71
CA LEU A 8 -40.27 24.83 10.68
C LEU A 8 -39.32 23.80 10.06
N SER A 9 -38.10 23.75 10.57
CA SER A 9 -37.11 22.71 10.31
C SER A 9 -37.68 21.36 10.78
N LEU A 10 -38.28 20.62 9.84
CA LEU A 10 -38.62 19.22 10.04
C LEU A 10 -37.32 18.40 9.94
N PHE A 11 -36.49 18.47 10.99
CA PHE A 11 -35.55 17.39 11.27
C PHE A 11 -36.39 16.17 11.59
N LEU A 12 -36.66 15.32 10.59
CA LEU A 12 -37.04 13.94 10.85
C LEU A 12 -35.84 13.31 11.57
N ALA A 13 -35.92 13.28 12.90
CA ALA A 13 -35.22 12.32 13.73
C ALA A 13 -35.80 10.93 13.42
N VAL A 14 -35.40 10.36 12.28
CA VAL A 14 -35.27 8.91 12.21
C VAL A 14 -34.09 8.62 13.13
N ALA A 15 -34.35 8.11 14.32
CA ALA A 15 -33.33 7.50 15.15
C ALA A 15 -32.67 6.41 14.30
N CYS A 16 -31.52 6.76 13.72
CA CYS A 16 -30.83 5.94 12.75
C CYS A 16 -30.16 4.82 13.54
N ASN A 17 -30.71 3.61 13.49
CA ASN A 17 -30.10 2.37 13.97
C ASN A 17 -28.86 2.01 13.11
N ALA A 18 -27.96 2.96 12.89
CA ALA A 18 -26.68 2.72 12.22
C ALA A 18 -25.74 2.11 13.24
N ASN A 19 -25.29 0.88 12.97
CA ASN A 19 -24.35 0.16 13.82
C ASN A 19 -22.94 0.32 13.26
N VAL A 20 -21.98 0.62 14.13
CA VAL A 20 -20.54 0.57 13.84
C VAL A 20 -19.93 -0.51 14.73
N LEU A 21 -19.07 -1.35 14.15
CA LEU A 21 -18.35 -2.38 14.90
C LEU A 21 -16.88 -1.99 15.06
N ILE A 22 -16.41 -1.86 16.28
CA ILE A 22 -14.97 -1.78 16.57
C ILE A 22 -14.49 -3.18 16.94
N VAL A 23 -13.60 -3.74 16.13
CA VAL A 23 -12.94 -5.01 16.41
C VAL A 23 -11.52 -4.70 16.87
N VAL A 24 -11.13 -5.22 18.04
CA VAL A 24 -9.82 -4.95 18.64
C VAL A 24 -9.05 -6.25 18.77
N ASP A 25 -7.76 -6.26 18.42
CA ASP A 25 -6.92 -7.42 18.68
C ASP A 25 -6.87 -7.74 20.19
N ASP A 26 -6.95 -9.02 20.53
CA ASP A 26 -7.10 -9.48 21.91
C ASP A 26 -5.83 -9.30 22.76
N ILE A 27 -4.67 -9.09 22.12
CA ILE A 27 -3.41 -8.84 22.80
C ILE A 27 -3.43 -7.41 23.37
N LEU A 28 -3.74 -6.42 22.53
CA LEU A 28 -3.90 -5.02 22.93
C LEU A 28 -5.11 -4.83 23.85
N TRP A 29 -6.22 -5.53 23.60
CA TRP A 29 -7.43 -5.43 24.42
C TRP A 29 -7.28 -5.88 25.88
N LYS A 30 -6.26 -6.71 26.18
CA LYS A 30 -5.94 -7.12 27.56
C LYS A 30 -5.39 -5.95 28.39
N ASP A 31 -4.80 -4.95 27.76
CA ASP A 31 -4.29 -3.77 28.45
C ASP A 31 -5.44 -2.83 28.85
N SER A 32 -5.48 -2.46 30.13
CA SER A 32 -6.56 -1.63 30.68
C SER A 32 -6.59 -0.21 30.10
N SER A 33 -5.43 0.37 29.77
CA SER A 33 -5.35 1.71 29.20
C SER A 33 -5.84 1.74 27.75
N VAL A 34 -5.53 0.70 26.97
CA VAL A 34 -6.02 0.55 25.60
C VAL A 34 -7.53 0.32 25.61
N LYS A 35 -8.02 -0.56 26.48
CA LYS A 35 -9.46 -0.83 26.64
C LYS A 35 -10.25 0.44 26.96
N GLU A 36 -9.74 1.28 27.85
CA GLU A 36 -10.39 2.55 28.19
C GLU A 36 -10.36 3.52 27.01
N ALA A 37 -9.22 3.67 26.33
CA ALA A 37 -9.09 4.55 25.16
C ALA A 37 -10.06 4.17 24.03
N VAL A 38 -10.22 2.88 23.74
CA VAL A 38 -11.19 2.39 22.75
C VAL A 38 -12.63 2.70 23.17
N LYS A 39 -12.97 2.56 24.45
CA LYS A 39 -14.31 2.90 24.96
C LYS A 39 -14.59 4.40 24.88
N THR A 40 -13.60 5.24 25.20
CA THR A 40 -13.70 6.69 25.02
C THR A 40 -13.95 7.03 23.55
N TYR A 41 -13.17 6.45 22.64
CA TYR A 41 -13.36 6.66 21.20
C TYR A 41 -14.74 6.21 20.70
N ALA A 42 -15.23 5.06 21.15
CA ALA A 42 -16.60 4.62 20.86
C ALA A 42 -17.63 5.65 21.33
N SER A 43 -17.53 6.11 22.58
CA SER A 43 -18.42 7.13 23.14
C SER A 43 -18.36 8.46 22.38
N ASP A 44 -17.18 8.87 21.90
CA ASP A 44 -17.01 10.07 21.10
C ASP A 44 -17.78 9.96 19.78
N ILE A 45 -17.64 8.82 19.08
CA ILE A 45 -18.36 8.53 17.83
C ILE A 45 -19.87 8.52 18.07
N GLU A 46 -20.36 7.79 19.09
CA GLU A 46 -21.78 7.70 19.41
C GLU A 46 -22.37 9.09 19.66
N LYS A 47 -21.70 9.90 20.49
CA LYS A 47 -22.12 11.26 20.81
C LYS A 47 -22.09 12.18 19.58
N ALA A 48 -21.05 12.10 18.76
CA ALA A 48 -20.85 13.00 17.62
C ALA A 48 -21.72 12.65 16.40
N ARG A 49 -22.19 11.40 16.29
CA ARG A 49 -22.86 10.88 15.07
C ARG A 49 -24.23 10.28 15.31
N GLY A 50 -24.61 10.02 16.56
CA GLY A 50 -25.89 9.37 16.87
C GLY A 50 -25.98 7.95 16.33
N VAL A 51 -24.85 7.25 16.24
CA VAL A 51 -24.76 5.83 15.85
C VAL A 51 -24.66 4.96 17.10
N ASN A 52 -24.90 3.65 16.97
CA ASN A 52 -24.59 2.68 18.01
C ASN A 52 -23.22 2.05 17.73
N VAL A 53 -22.33 2.00 18.73
CA VAL A 53 -21.02 1.36 18.60
C VAL A 53 -20.97 0.08 19.43
N LYS A 54 -20.69 -1.04 18.76
CA LYS A 54 -20.37 -2.31 19.40
C LYS A 54 -18.86 -2.52 19.40
N ILE A 55 -18.31 -3.01 20.51
CA ILE A 55 -16.89 -3.37 20.61
C ILE A 55 -16.77 -4.88 20.78
N GLU A 56 -15.93 -5.52 19.98
CA GLU A 56 -15.60 -6.93 20.09
C GLU A 56 -14.07 -7.12 20.11
N SER A 57 -13.57 -7.99 20.98
CA SER A 57 -12.18 -8.43 20.92
C SER A 57 -12.05 -9.63 20.00
N PHE A 58 -10.97 -9.72 19.24
CA PHE A 58 -10.74 -10.77 18.25
C PHE A 58 -9.30 -11.29 18.36
N PRO A 59 -9.06 -12.61 18.21
CA PRO A 59 -7.70 -13.14 18.33
C PRO A 59 -6.79 -12.54 17.25
N ALA A 60 -5.64 -12.00 17.63
CA ALA A 60 -4.72 -11.30 16.72
C ALA A 60 -4.24 -12.18 15.54
N ALA A 61 -3.83 -11.56 14.43
CA ALA A 61 -3.27 -12.27 13.27
C ALA A 61 -2.01 -13.05 13.65
N LYS A 62 -1.13 -12.47 14.49
CA LYS A 62 0.08 -13.11 14.99
C LYS A 62 -0.13 -14.45 15.73
N ILE A 63 -1.35 -14.74 16.19
CA ILE A 63 -1.69 -16.03 16.82
C ILE A 63 -2.49 -16.97 15.89
N GLY A 64 -2.51 -16.69 14.59
CA GLY A 64 -3.04 -17.58 13.55
C GLY A 64 -4.50 -17.37 13.19
N SER A 65 -5.13 -16.25 13.56
CA SER A 65 -6.47 -15.91 13.07
C SER A 65 -6.48 -15.61 11.58
N THR A 66 -7.62 -15.83 10.92
CA THR A 66 -7.76 -15.68 9.47
C THR A 66 -8.70 -14.54 9.06
N PRO A 67 -8.57 -14.00 7.83
CA PRO A 67 -9.52 -13.04 7.27
C PRO A 67 -10.97 -13.55 7.24
N GLU A 68 -11.18 -14.83 6.95
CA GLU A 68 -12.51 -15.44 6.86
C GLU A 68 -13.20 -15.44 8.23
N TYR A 69 -12.44 -15.75 9.30
CA TYR A 69 -12.99 -15.69 10.64
C TYR A 69 -13.38 -14.25 11.02
N LEU A 70 -12.54 -13.27 10.70
CA LEU A 70 -12.84 -11.85 10.92
C LEU A 70 -14.08 -11.42 10.11
N LYS A 71 -14.19 -11.81 8.84
CA LYS A 71 -15.38 -11.55 8.01
C LYS A 71 -16.64 -12.19 8.58
N SER A 72 -16.56 -13.40 9.15
CA SER A 72 -17.70 -14.05 9.80
C SER A 72 -18.28 -13.24 10.97
N VAL A 73 -17.43 -12.50 11.71
CA VAL A 73 -17.86 -11.58 12.77
C VAL A 73 -18.64 -10.40 12.19
N LEU A 74 -18.21 -9.85 11.06
CA LEU A 74 -18.94 -8.79 10.35
C LEU A 74 -20.30 -9.30 9.85
N VAL A 75 -20.33 -10.46 9.19
CA VAL A 75 -21.54 -11.08 8.65
C VAL A 75 -22.55 -11.39 9.76
N LYS A 76 -22.10 -11.81 10.95
CA LYS A 76 -22.95 -12.02 12.12
C LYS A 76 -23.62 -10.72 12.61
N ASN A 77 -22.99 -9.58 12.38
CA ASN A 77 -23.47 -8.25 12.78
C ASN A 77 -24.04 -7.44 11.60
N LYS A 78 -24.25 -8.03 10.42
CA LYS A 78 -24.55 -7.31 9.17
C LYS A 78 -25.82 -6.44 9.21
N ASP A 79 -26.81 -6.80 10.00
CA ASP A 79 -28.10 -6.11 10.03
C ASP A 79 -27.94 -4.70 10.61
N GLY A 80 -28.05 -3.69 9.74
CA GLY A 80 -27.87 -2.28 10.10
C GLY A 80 -26.40 -1.82 10.24
N LEU A 81 -25.43 -2.71 10.00
CA LEU A 81 -24.00 -2.36 10.01
C LEU A 81 -23.70 -1.35 8.89
N LYS A 82 -23.03 -0.26 9.24
CA LYS A 82 -22.55 0.74 8.28
C LYS A 82 -21.06 0.63 8.03
N GLY A 83 -20.31 0.15 9.01
CA GLY A 83 -18.87 0.02 8.91
C GLY A 83 -18.22 -0.67 10.09
N ALA A 84 -16.96 -1.03 9.87
CA ALA A 84 -16.11 -1.63 10.87
C ALA A 84 -14.78 -0.89 11.00
N ILE A 85 -14.30 -0.78 12.23
CA ILE A 85 -12.99 -0.22 12.56
C ILE A 85 -12.16 -1.33 13.18
N PHE A 86 -11.03 -1.64 12.55
CA PHE A 86 -10.10 -2.67 12.99
C PHE A 86 -8.95 -2.02 13.76
N VAL A 87 -8.81 -2.34 15.04
CA VAL A 87 -7.80 -1.78 15.92
C VAL A 87 -6.77 -2.85 16.26
N GLY A 88 -5.52 -2.62 15.87
CA GLY A 88 -4.42 -3.55 16.15
C GLY A 88 -4.10 -4.53 15.02
N ASP A 89 -3.38 -5.61 15.38
CA ASP A 89 -2.90 -6.63 14.45
C ASP A 89 -4.03 -7.62 14.09
N LEU A 90 -4.94 -7.18 13.23
CA LEU A 90 -6.04 -7.97 12.73
C LEU A 90 -5.75 -8.52 11.32
N PRO A 91 -6.23 -9.75 10.99
CA PRO A 91 -5.96 -10.37 9.70
C PRO A 91 -6.32 -9.49 8.50
N ARG A 92 -5.56 -9.64 7.42
CA ARG A 92 -5.78 -8.96 6.14
C ARG A 92 -6.02 -9.98 5.06
N ALA A 93 -7.04 -9.77 4.24
CA ALA A 93 -7.23 -10.57 3.03
C ALA A 93 -6.22 -10.10 1.99
N GLN A 94 -5.50 -11.04 1.40
CA GLN A 94 -4.59 -10.77 0.29
C GLN A 94 -5.31 -11.06 -1.02
N PHE A 95 -5.03 -10.25 -2.02
CA PHE A 95 -5.49 -10.42 -3.39
C PHE A 95 -4.30 -10.46 -4.33
N GLU A 96 -4.41 -11.24 -5.39
CA GLU A 96 -3.40 -11.36 -6.43
C GLU A 96 -3.99 -11.27 -7.82
N TYR A 97 -3.24 -10.68 -8.75
CA TYR A 97 -3.72 -10.52 -10.11
C TYR A 97 -2.56 -10.46 -11.12
N PRO A 98 -2.57 -11.30 -12.16
CA PRO A 98 -1.64 -11.19 -13.27
C PRO A 98 -2.06 -10.08 -14.24
N GLN A 99 -1.11 -9.23 -14.64
CA GLN A 99 -1.30 -8.11 -15.54
C GLN A 99 -0.38 -8.23 -16.77
N TRP A 100 -0.91 -7.93 -17.94
CA TRP A 100 -0.13 -7.68 -19.15
C TRP A 100 -0.07 -6.19 -19.44
N ASN A 101 1.13 -5.64 -19.62
CA ASN A 101 1.32 -4.28 -20.08
C ASN A 101 2.27 -4.24 -21.29
N ILE A 102 2.50 -3.04 -21.82
CA ILE A 102 3.36 -2.82 -22.98
C ILE A 102 4.83 -3.21 -22.73
N ASP A 103 5.24 -3.30 -21.46
CA ASP A 103 6.61 -3.61 -21.05
C ASP A 103 6.79 -5.09 -20.65
N GLY A 104 5.71 -5.88 -20.56
CA GLY A 104 5.77 -7.30 -20.20
C GLY A 104 4.63 -7.79 -19.31
N PHE A 105 4.87 -8.93 -18.67
CA PHE A 105 3.99 -9.51 -17.65
C PHE A 105 4.34 -8.92 -16.28
N ARG A 106 3.33 -8.56 -15.48
CA ARG A 106 3.48 -8.14 -14.08
C ARG A 106 2.55 -8.98 -13.21
N TYR A 107 3.12 -9.63 -12.21
CA TYR A 107 2.35 -10.24 -11.14
C TYR A 107 2.25 -9.24 -9.98
N GLN A 108 1.08 -9.16 -9.33
CA GLN A 108 0.89 -8.22 -8.22
C GLN A 108 0.15 -8.92 -7.08
N ARG A 109 0.58 -8.64 -5.84
CA ARG A 109 -0.09 -9.05 -4.60
C ARG A 109 -0.30 -7.85 -3.69
N TRP A 110 -1.45 -7.79 -3.03
CA TRP A 110 -1.78 -6.69 -2.12
C TRP A 110 -2.82 -7.06 -1.08
N ASN A 111 -2.91 -6.26 -0.02
CA ASN A 111 -3.99 -6.37 0.95
C ASN A 111 -5.24 -5.65 0.40
N SER A 112 -6.39 -6.33 0.41
CA SER A 112 -7.66 -5.72 -0.02
C SER A 112 -8.67 -5.74 1.11
N ASP A 113 -8.99 -4.55 1.65
CA ASP A 113 -10.07 -4.41 2.62
C ASP A 113 -11.46 -4.55 1.98
N PHE A 114 -11.56 -4.60 0.65
CA PHE A 114 -12.82 -4.87 -0.05
C PHE A 114 -13.38 -6.23 0.36
N PHE A 115 -12.53 -7.19 0.75
CA PHE A 115 -12.95 -8.48 1.31
C PHE A 115 -13.89 -8.35 2.51
N PHE A 116 -13.62 -7.36 3.35
CA PHE A 116 -14.42 -7.07 4.54
C PHE A 116 -15.56 -6.08 4.26
N MET A 117 -15.47 -5.31 3.19
CA MET A 117 -16.49 -4.33 2.79
C MET A 117 -17.64 -4.96 1.99
N ASP A 118 -17.35 -5.98 1.19
CA ASP A 118 -18.33 -6.80 0.48
C ASP A 118 -18.72 -8.01 1.34
N LEU A 119 -19.78 -7.84 2.14
CA LEU A 119 -20.21 -8.85 3.11
C LEU A 119 -20.85 -10.06 2.45
N ASP A 120 -21.31 -9.90 1.22
CA ASP A 120 -22.13 -10.90 0.53
C ASP A 120 -21.52 -11.40 -0.79
N GLY A 121 -20.41 -10.78 -1.19
CA GLY A 121 -19.57 -11.11 -2.32
C GLY A 121 -18.89 -12.46 -2.18
N VAL A 122 -18.74 -13.10 -3.33
CA VAL A 122 -18.07 -14.37 -3.53
C VAL A 122 -16.62 -14.08 -3.87
N TRP A 123 -15.75 -14.33 -2.90
CA TRP A 123 -14.32 -14.27 -3.08
C TRP A 123 -13.83 -15.66 -3.44
N LYS A 124 -13.14 -15.74 -4.57
CA LYS A 124 -12.55 -16.96 -5.08
C LYS A 124 -11.05 -16.90 -4.87
N ASP A 125 -10.55 -17.99 -4.36
CA ASP A 125 -9.14 -18.36 -4.38
C ASP A 125 -9.04 -19.49 -5.39
N THR A 126 -9.24 -19.11 -6.67
CA THR A 126 -9.22 -20.04 -7.79
C THR A 126 -7.85 -20.25 -8.38
N ALA A 127 -6.87 -19.50 -7.89
CA ALA A 127 -5.49 -19.60 -8.26
C ALA A 127 -5.29 -19.53 -9.81
N SER A 128 -5.42 -18.33 -10.41
CA SER A 128 -5.24 -18.06 -11.83
C SER A 128 -3.76 -17.85 -12.20
N GLY A 129 -2.99 -18.92 -12.30
CA GLY A 129 -1.75 -18.90 -13.07
C GLY A 129 -2.05 -19.00 -14.56
N TRP A 130 -1.67 -18.01 -15.39
CA TRP A 130 -1.80 -18.17 -16.85
C TRP A 130 -0.75 -17.41 -17.69
N PHE A 131 -0.08 -18.20 -18.54
CA PHE A 131 0.78 -17.96 -19.70
C PHE A 131 1.97 -17.02 -19.50
N GLY A 132 3.14 -17.61 -19.30
CA GLY A 132 4.43 -16.89 -19.26
C GLY A 132 5.45 -17.58 -18.36
N MET A 133 4.98 -18.30 -17.34
CA MET A 133 5.82 -19.19 -16.54
C MET A 133 6.20 -20.41 -17.39
N SER A 134 7.47 -20.53 -17.75
CA SER A 134 7.99 -21.66 -18.54
C SER A 134 8.13 -22.96 -17.74
N GLY A 135 7.85 -22.91 -16.42
CA GLY A 135 7.74 -24.06 -15.54
C GLY A 135 9.08 -24.60 -15.03
N GLY A 136 9.04 -25.23 -13.86
CA GLY A 136 10.08 -26.11 -13.31
C GLY A 136 11.51 -25.58 -13.26
N LYS A 137 12.43 -26.50 -13.01
CA LYS A 137 13.85 -26.32 -13.32
C LYS A 137 14.02 -26.26 -14.84
N ILE A 138 14.55 -25.14 -15.32
CA ILE A 138 14.81 -24.91 -16.74
C ILE A 138 16.17 -25.46 -17.11
N THR A 139 17.20 -24.99 -16.40
CA THR A 139 18.59 -25.29 -16.74
C THR A 139 19.48 -25.14 -15.53
N GLU A 140 20.65 -25.77 -15.61
CA GLU A 140 21.74 -25.55 -14.68
C GLU A 140 22.91 -24.94 -15.41
N LYS A 141 23.56 -23.99 -14.75
CA LYS A 141 24.82 -23.39 -15.20
C LYS A 141 25.77 -23.28 -14.03
N ILE A 142 27.06 -23.29 -14.34
CA ILE A 142 28.06 -22.88 -13.37
C ILE A 142 28.20 -21.37 -13.48
N LEU A 143 27.94 -20.68 -12.38
CA LEU A 143 28.28 -19.27 -12.22
C LEU A 143 29.59 -19.16 -11.44
N PRO A 144 30.46 -18.18 -11.75
CA PRO A 144 31.74 -18.04 -11.04
C PRO A 144 31.54 -17.68 -9.57
N SER A 145 30.46 -16.97 -9.24
CA SER A 145 30.13 -16.50 -7.90
C SER A 145 28.64 -16.14 -7.81
N PRO A 146 28.11 -15.77 -6.63
CA PRO A 146 26.76 -15.24 -6.51
C PRO A 146 26.64 -13.78 -6.97
N ASN A 147 27.69 -13.22 -7.58
CA ASN A 147 27.69 -11.87 -8.14
C ASN A 147 27.31 -11.93 -9.63
N PHE A 148 26.21 -11.31 -10.01
CA PHE A 148 25.72 -11.27 -11.38
C PHE A 148 24.94 -9.99 -11.67
N ASP A 149 24.93 -9.59 -12.95
CA ASP A 149 24.11 -8.49 -13.47
C ASP A 149 23.58 -8.92 -14.85
N PHE A 150 22.30 -9.27 -14.90
CA PHE A 150 21.59 -9.65 -16.12
C PHE A 150 20.84 -8.47 -16.73
N GLY A 151 20.79 -7.31 -16.06
CA GLY A 151 19.97 -6.17 -16.46
C GLY A 151 18.52 -6.58 -16.67
N SER A 152 17.85 -6.04 -17.69
CA SER A 152 16.49 -6.40 -18.07
C SER A 152 16.41 -7.52 -19.13
N SER A 153 17.44 -8.36 -19.21
CA SER A 153 17.55 -9.43 -20.19
C SER A 153 17.40 -10.80 -19.55
N SER A 154 17.06 -11.79 -20.37
CA SER A 154 17.14 -13.21 -19.98
C SER A 154 18.53 -13.55 -19.44
N PRO A 155 18.64 -14.17 -18.24
CA PRO A 155 19.93 -14.43 -17.61
C PRO A 155 20.75 -15.46 -18.39
N VAL A 156 20.06 -16.45 -18.96
CA VAL A 156 20.63 -17.48 -19.84
C VAL A 156 19.59 -17.93 -20.86
N PRO A 157 19.99 -18.36 -22.07
CA PRO A 157 19.05 -18.78 -23.10
C PRO A 157 18.03 -19.81 -22.60
N GLY A 158 16.74 -19.51 -22.76
CA GLY A 158 15.63 -20.37 -22.35
C GLY A 158 15.04 -20.04 -20.97
N VAL A 159 15.69 -19.20 -20.16
CA VAL A 159 15.10 -18.62 -18.95
C VAL A 159 14.40 -17.31 -19.33
N PRO A 160 13.19 -17.01 -18.82
CA PRO A 160 12.52 -15.74 -19.12
C PRO A 160 13.32 -14.54 -18.57
N ALA A 161 13.10 -13.36 -19.13
CA ALA A 161 13.75 -12.13 -18.66
C ALA A 161 13.23 -11.72 -17.27
N ASP A 162 11.93 -11.88 -17.05
CA ASP A 162 11.25 -11.61 -15.79
C ASP A 162 10.63 -12.89 -15.21
N SER A 163 10.19 -12.84 -13.95
CA SER A 163 9.44 -13.92 -13.29
C SER A 163 10.17 -15.27 -13.24
N PHE A 164 11.47 -15.24 -12.98
CA PHE A 164 12.29 -16.43 -12.76
C PHE A 164 12.84 -16.45 -11.34
N SER A 165 13.29 -17.62 -10.90
CA SER A 165 14.09 -17.72 -9.69
C SER A 165 15.31 -18.57 -9.95
N MET A 166 16.30 -18.44 -9.07
CA MET A 166 17.56 -19.14 -9.17
C MET A 166 17.98 -19.61 -7.78
N LYS A 167 18.45 -20.86 -7.71
CA LYS A 167 19.14 -21.39 -6.53
C LYS A 167 20.59 -21.64 -6.89
N LEU A 168 21.51 -20.91 -6.26
CA LEU A 168 22.94 -21.15 -6.37
C LEU A 168 23.38 -22.04 -5.20
N GLU A 169 23.99 -23.18 -5.50
CA GLU A 169 24.48 -24.14 -4.51
C GLU A 169 25.96 -24.45 -4.72
N GLY A 170 26.66 -24.65 -3.62
CA GLY A 170 28.06 -25.05 -3.63
C GLY A 170 28.69 -24.83 -2.26
N PHE A 171 29.93 -24.38 -2.27
CA PHE A 171 30.76 -24.21 -1.09
C PHE A 171 31.52 -22.90 -1.13
N LEU A 172 31.60 -22.25 0.03
CA LEU A 172 32.43 -21.08 0.29
C LEU A 172 33.65 -21.50 1.10
N LYS A 173 34.85 -21.29 0.57
CA LYS A 173 36.10 -21.49 1.32
C LYS A 173 36.48 -20.22 2.07
N SER A 174 36.55 -20.31 3.39
CA SER A 174 36.87 -19.14 4.20
C SER A 174 38.38 -18.78 4.11
N PRO A 175 38.76 -17.53 3.80
CA PRO A 175 40.16 -17.12 3.80
C PRO A 175 40.71 -16.79 5.20
N GLN A 176 39.83 -16.56 6.18
CA GLN A 176 40.17 -16.08 7.52
C GLN A 176 39.33 -16.78 8.61
N THR A 177 39.81 -16.69 9.85
CA THR A 177 39.06 -17.13 11.04
C THR A 177 38.46 -15.91 11.73
N GLY A 178 37.18 -16.00 12.13
CA GLY A 178 36.47 -14.99 12.90
C GLY A 178 35.09 -14.66 12.33
N LEU A 179 34.52 -13.56 12.81
CA LEU A 179 33.20 -13.11 12.39
C LEU A 179 33.25 -12.54 10.97
N CYS A 180 32.60 -13.23 10.03
CA CYS A 180 32.34 -12.77 8.69
C CYS A 180 30.99 -12.04 8.68
N SER A 181 30.99 -10.73 8.45
CA SER A 181 29.74 -9.99 8.16
C SER A 181 29.50 -10.02 6.65
N LEU A 182 28.28 -10.30 6.23
CA LEU A 182 27.83 -10.33 4.85
C LEU A 182 26.89 -9.17 4.57
N LYS A 183 26.92 -8.67 3.34
CA LYS A 183 25.97 -7.70 2.80
C LYS A 183 25.61 -8.13 1.39
N VAL A 184 24.32 -8.39 1.14
CA VAL A 184 23.81 -8.65 -0.21
C VAL A 184 23.03 -7.43 -0.69
N ILE A 185 23.25 -7.05 -1.93
CA ILE A 185 22.44 -6.07 -2.68
C ILE A 185 21.92 -6.84 -3.89
N ALA A 186 20.61 -6.84 -4.10
CA ALA A 186 19.99 -7.59 -5.19
C ALA A 186 18.71 -6.90 -5.65
N ASP A 187 18.30 -7.22 -6.88
CA ASP A 187 17.03 -6.91 -7.55
C ASP A 187 16.57 -8.25 -8.15
N ASN A 188 15.63 -9.01 -7.59
CA ASN A 188 14.78 -8.74 -6.42
C ASN A 188 15.12 -9.58 -5.17
N ALA A 189 14.30 -10.59 -4.86
CA ALA A 189 14.31 -11.31 -3.61
C ALA A 189 15.54 -12.20 -3.46
N ARG A 190 15.97 -12.43 -2.21
CA ARG A 190 17.18 -13.19 -1.90
C ARG A 190 17.17 -13.79 -0.50
N ARG A 191 17.70 -15.01 -0.37
CA ARG A 191 18.12 -15.59 0.90
C ARG A 191 19.51 -16.15 0.78
N ILE A 192 20.27 -16.08 1.87
CA ILE A 192 21.61 -16.68 1.93
C ILE A 192 21.68 -17.62 3.13
N PHE A 193 22.03 -18.86 2.83
CA PHE A 193 22.37 -19.89 3.78
C PHE A 193 23.86 -20.15 3.71
N ILE A 194 24.47 -20.29 4.89
CA ILE A 194 25.79 -20.87 4.99
C ILE A 194 25.66 -22.04 5.97
N GLY A 195 26.04 -23.25 5.54
CA GLY A 195 25.64 -24.50 6.21
C GLY A 195 24.12 -24.57 6.37
N ASP A 196 23.67 -25.02 7.53
CA ASP A 196 22.24 -25.07 7.87
C ASP A 196 21.70 -23.76 8.48
N THR A 197 22.47 -22.67 8.41
CA THR A 197 22.12 -21.37 9.02
C THR A 197 21.62 -20.41 7.95
N LEU A 198 20.38 -19.94 8.09
CA LEU A 198 19.85 -18.81 7.33
C LEU A 198 20.49 -17.51 7.84
N VAL A 199 21.44 -16.98 7.07
CA VAL A 199 22.27 -15.82 7.46
C VAL A 199 21.59 -14.51 7.03
N ILE A 200 20.93 -14.50 5.87
CA ILE A 200 20.13 -13.39 5.36
C ILE A 200 18.80 -13.95 4.85
N ASP A 201 17.69 -13.46 5.38
CA ASP A 201 16.33 -13.80 4.94
C ASP A 201 15.62 -12.55 4.43
N ALA A 202 15.61 -12.38 3.11
CA ALA A 202 15.06 -11.20 2.47
C ALA A 202 14.35 -11.58 1.17
N TRP A 203 13.39 -12.50 1.27
CA TRP A 203 12.57 -12.91 0.12
C TRP A 203 11.50 -11.85 -0.21
N LEU A 204 11.95 -10.71 -0.74
CA LEU A 204 11.20 -9.47 -0.88
C LEU A 204 11.32 -8.94 -2.32
N PRO A 205 10.25 -8.40 -2.91
CA PRO A 205 10.28 -7.76 -4.23
C PRO A 205 10.83 -6.33 -4.13
N ASP A 206 12.05 -6.18 -3.62
CA ASP A 206 12.76 -4.91 -3.51
C ASP A 206 14.10 -4.97 -4.26
N TRP A 207 14.67 -3.82 -4.58
CA TRP A 207 15.88 -3.72 -5.40
C TRP A 207 16.89 -2.75 -4.81
N ASP A 208 18.17 -3.03 -5.02
CA ASP A 208 19.30 -2.18 -4.62
C ASP A 208 19.38 -1.83 -3.11
N ILE A 209 18.57 -2.49 -2.27
CA ILE A 209 18.60 -2.35 -0.81
C ILE A 209 19.59 -3.35 -0.21
N PRO A 210 20.54 -2.90 0.63
CA PRO A 210 21.50 -3.79 1.29
C PRO A 210 20.87 -4.54 2.47
N TYR A 211 20.98 -5.86 2.47
CA TYR A 211 20.63 -6.72 3.62
C TYR A 211 21.88 -7.31 4.24
N LEU A 212 21.91 -7.34 5.58
CA LEU A 212 23.07 -7.72 6.36
C LEU A 212 22.83 -9.02 7.12
N GLY A 213 23.87 -9.83 7.21
CA GLY A 213 23.93 -11.01 8.06
C GLY A 213 25.35 -11.23 8.56
N ALA A 214 25.56 -12.18 9.47
CA ALA A 214 26.90 -12.54 9.91
C ALA A 214 27.01 -13.99 10.35
N ARG A 215 28.20 -14.57 10.20
CA ARG A 215 28.51 -15.92 10.65
C ARG A 215 29.97 -16.04 11.10
N GLU A 216 30.19 -16.80 12.18
CA GLU A 216 31.54 -17.20 12.59
C GLU A 216 32.09 -18.28 11.64
N MET A 217 33.31 -18.07 11.14
CA MET A 217 33.95 -18.96 10.18
C MET A 217 35.40 -19.26 10.56
N GLN A 218 35.93 -20.39 10.10
CA GLN A 218 37.30 -20.85 10.32
C GLN A 218 38.05 -20.83 8.99
N LYS A 219 39.28 -20.32 9.01
CA LYS A 219 40.16 -20.27 7.85
C LYS A 219 40.35 -21.65 7.23
N ASP A 220 40.36 -21.68 5.91
CA ASP A 220 40.52 -22.86 5.04
C ASP A 220 39.39 -23.90 5.14
N SER A 221 38.37 -23.67 6.00
CA SER A 221 37.17 -24.50 6.04
C SER A 221 36.25 -24.19 4.86
N LEU A 222 35.66 -25.25 4.32
CA LEU A 222 34.61 -25.20 3.32
C LEU A 222 33.25 -25.22 3.99
N TYR A 223 32.41 -24.27 3.66
CA TYR A 223 31.05 -24.17 4.16
C TYR A 223 30.08 -24.39 3.01
N ALA A 224 29.10 -25.27 3.17
CA ALA A 224 27.99 -25.32 2.22
C ALA A 224 27.37 -23.92 2.09
N PHE A 225 27.05 -23.51 0.88
CA PHE A 225 26.49 -22.22 0.56
C PHE A 225 25.26 -22.44 -0.31
N THR A 226 24.18 -21.75 0.05
CA THR A 226 23.01 -21.63 -0.80
C THR A 226 22.63 -20.17 -0.88
N MET A 227 22.50 -19.65 -2.10
CA MET A 227 21.77 -18.41 -2.34
C MET A 227 20.51 -18.74 -3.10
N GLU A 228 19.37 -18.38 -2.52
CA GLU A 228 18.10 -18.33 -3.21
C GLU A 228 17.95 -16.91 -3.74
N TYR A 229 17.48 -16.77 -4.98
CA TYR A 229 17.25 -15.49 -5.65
C TYR A 229 15.98 -15.54 -6.49
N GLU A 230 15.28 -14.42 -6.59
CA GLU A 230 14.12 -14.26 -7.47
C GLU A 230 14.10 -12.88 -8.13
N GLU A 231 13.63 -12.90 -9.37
CA GLU A 231 13.39 -11.74 -10.22
C GLU A 231 11.91 -11.70 -10.55
N GLU A 232 11.23 -10.63 -10.13
CA GLU A 232 9.80 -10.45 -10.37
C GLU A 232 9.60 -9.74 -11.71
N TYR A 233 10.18 -8.53 -11.86
CA TYR A 233 10.16 -7.72 -13.07
C TYR A 233 11.25 -6.64 -13.09
N GLY A 234 11.75 -6.33 -14.28
CA GLY A 234 12.59 -5.16 -14.50
C GLY A 234 14.08 -5.49 -14.56
N GLY A 235 14.84 -5.11 -13.53
CA GLY A 235 16.29 -5.28 -13.49
C GLY A 235 16.66 -6.51 -12.69
N SER A 236 17.59 -7.34 -13.18
CA SER A 236 17.99 -8.57 -12.49
C SER A 236 19.46 -8.55 -12.13
N ASN A 237 19.78 -8.43 -10.84
CA ASN A 237 21.16 -8.42 -10.38
C ASN A 237 21.31 -8.88 -8.92
N ALA A 238 22.52 -9.32 -8.56
CA ALA A 238 22.92 -9.49 -7.18
C ALA A 238 24.43 -9.29 -7.00
N THR A 239 24.82 -8.69 -5.88
CA THR A 239 26.21 -8.57 -5.44
C THR A 239 26.33 -8.87 -3.95
N LEU A 240 27.21 -9.80 -3.62
CA LEU A 240 27.56 -10.20 -2.26
C LEU A 240 28.90 -9.57 -1.84
N TYR A 241 28.86 -8.87 -0.72
CA TYR A 241 30.02 -8.31 -0.05
C TYR A 241 30.24 -9.01 1.28
N TRP A 242 31.49 -9.03 1.72
CA TRP A 242 31.85 -9.42 3.08
C TRP A 242 32.80 -8.43 3.74
N LYS A 243 32.94 -8.56 5.06
CA LYS A 243 34.06 -7.99 5.82
C LYS A 243 34.38 -8.90 6.99
N TRP A 244 35.65 -8.87 7.40
CA TRP A 244 36.17 -9.68 8.50
C TRP A 244 36.52 -8.82 9.70
N ASN A 245 36.10 -9.22 10.90
CA ASN A 245 36.53 -8.62 12.18
C ASN A 245 36.39 -7.08 12.22
N GLY A 246 35.32 -6.53 11.63
CA GLY A 246 35.07 -5.08 11.57
C GLY A 246 35.85 -4.32 10.50
N GLY A 247 36.52 -5.02 9.57
CA GLY A 247 37.24 -4.46 8.44
C GLY A 247 36.35 -3.75 7.40
N LYS A 248 36.91 -3.50 6.21
CA LYS A 248 36.19 -2.85 5.10
C LYS A 248 35.34 -3.86 4.34
N TRP A 249 34.20 -3.39 3.81
CA TRP A 249 33.41 -4.17 2.87
C TRP A 249 34.17 -4.33 1.55
N GLU A 250 34.25 -5.55 1.07
CA GLU A 250 34.77 -5.90 -0.25
C GLU A 250 33.83 -6.92 -0.90
N ILE A 251 33.80 -6.96 -2.23
CA ILE A 251 33.06 -7.98 -2.97
C ILE A 251 33.69 -9.33 -2.63
N VAL A 252 32.86 -10.34 -2.39
CA VAL A 252 33.40 -11.69 -2.16
C VAL A 252 34.03 -12.18 -3.47
N PRO A 253 35.34 -12.48 -3.50
CA PRO A 253 36.06 -12.80 -4.73
C PRO A 253 35.59 -14.12 -5.33
N ASP A 254 35.82 -14.33 -6.63
CA ASP A 254 35.35 -15.53 -7.32
C ASP A 254 36.12 -16.81 -6.89
N ASP A 255 37.38 -16.67 -6.47
CA ASP A 255 38.30 -17.77 -6.15
C ASP A 255 37.99 -18.51 -4.84
N VAL A 256 36.94 -18.09 -4.11
CA VAL A 256 36.50 -18.74 -2.88
C VAL A 256 35.28 -19.63 -3.05
N TRP A 257 34.70 -19.70 -4.25
CA TRP A 257 33.49 -20.49 -4.54
C TRP A 257 33.83 -21.80 -5.24
N PHE A 258 33.20 -22.89 -4.78
CA PHE A 258 33.38 -24.22 -5.34
C PHE A 258 32.05 -24.96 -5.45
N TYR A 259 31.71 -25.53 -6.61
CA TYR A 259 30.46 -26.31 -6.76
C TYR A 259 30.67 -27.80 -6.48
N ASP A 260 31.94 -28.24 -6.49
CA ASP A 260 32.36 -29.60 -6.17
C ASP A 260 33.65 -29.53 -5.34
N VAL A 261 33.78 -30.39 -4.34
CA VAL A 261 34.92 -30.44 -3.41
C VAL A 261 35.73 -31.73 -3.55
N SER A 262 35.35 -32.62 -4.48
CA SER A 262 36.08 -33.86 -4.76
C SER A 262 36.05 -34.24 -6.26
N PRO A 263 36.92 -33.65 -7.10
CA PRO A 263 37.95 -32.66 -6.81
C PRO A 263 37.39 -31.23 -6.62
N LEU A 264 38.20 -30.29 -6.11
CA LEU A 264 37.83 -28.87 -6.09
C LEU A 264 37.56 -28.37 -7.50
N LYS A 265 36.34 -27.85 -7.73
CA LYS A 265 35.97 -27.18 -8.98
C LYS A 265 35.33 -25.83 -8.66
N GLU A 266 35.87 -24.78 -9.25
CA GLU A 266 35.50 -23.39 -8.99
C GLU A 266 34.09 -23.05 -9.48
N GLY A 267 33.42 -22.13 -8.79
CA GLY A 267 32.08 -21.61 -9.10
C GLY A 267 30.97 -22.14 -8.18
N LEU A 268 29.73 -21.88 -8.56
CA LEU A 268 28.50 -22.36 -7.93
C LEU A 268 27.58 -22.98 -8.98
N GLN A 269 26.88 -24.04 -8.61
CA GLN A 269 25.84 -24.62 -9.44
C GLN A 269 24.57 -23.79 -9.29
N ALA A 270 24.25 -23.01 -10.33
CA ALA A 270 23.03 -22.24 -10.42
C ALA A 270 21.95 -23.06 -11.13
N THR A 271 20.88 -23.37 -10.41
CA THR A 271 19.66 -23.96 -10.96
C THR A 271 18.66 -22.84 -11.22
N PHE A 272 18.31 -22.64 -12.48
CA PHE A 272 17.31 -21.65 -12.89
C PHE A 272 15.94 -22.28 -12.99
N TYR A 273 14.93 -21.56 -12.54
CA TYR A 273 13.54 -22.00 -12.54
C TYR A 273 12.65 -21.02 -13.28
N GLY A 274 11.71 -21.53 -14.07
CA GLY A 274 10.70 -20.73 -14.80
C GLY A 274 9.55 -20.29 -13.93
N ASN A 275 9.83 -20.01 -12.65
CA ASN A 275 8.90 -19.58 -11.63
C ASN A 275 9.66 -18.83 -10.54
N ILE A 276 8.98 -17.95 -9.83
CA ILE A 276 9.52 -17.14 -8.71
C ILE A 276 9.60 -17.91 -7.36
N GLY A 277 9.40 -19.23 -7.38
CA GLY A 277 9.21 -20.06 -6.18
C GLY A 277 10.19 -21.23 -6.03
N LEU A 278 11.27 -21.27 -6.81
CA LEU A 278 12.35 -22.27 -6.76
C LEU A 278 11.88 -23.73 -6.91
N LYS A 279 10.93 -24.01 -7.81
CA LYS A 279 10.34 -25.36 -7.98
C LYS A 279 11.03 -26.21 -9.05
N GLU A 280 11.47 -27.42 -8.67
CA GLU A 280 12.27 -28.38 -9.47
C GLU A 280 11.60 -28.98 -10.70
N LYS A 281 10.27 -29.16 -10.72
CA LYS A 281 9.58 -29.75 -11.87
C LYS A 281 8.46 -28.84 -12.32
N ALA A 282 8.24 -28.78 -13.63
CA ALA A 282 6.88 -28.58 -14.13
C ALA A 282 6.18 -29.91 -13.84
N GLU A 283 5.21 -29.93 -12.93
CA GLU A 283 4.54 -31.20 -12.60
C GLU A 283 3.88 -31.79 -13.87
N GLU A 284 4.16 -33.07 -14.17
CA GLU A 284 3.53 -33.78 -15.27
C GLU A 284 2.06 -34.06 -14.91
N TYR A 285 1.16 -33.27 -15.47
CA TYR A 285 -0.25 -33.65 -15.60
C TYR A 285 -0.70 -33.40 -17.04
N SER A 286 -1.42 -34.38 -17.60
CA SER A 286 -1.88 -34.40 -18.99
C SER A 286 -2.86 -33.26 -19.25
N GLY A 287 -2.34 -32.11 -19.66
CA GLY A 287 -3.07 -30.89 -19.97
C GLY A 287 -2.38 -29.65 -19.38
N GLU A 288 -1.33 -29.16 -20.05
CA GLU A 288 -0.74 -27.79 -20.12
C GLU A 288 -1.17 -26.71 -19.07
N PRO A 289 -0.24 -25.83 -18.60
CA PRO A 289 0.58 -26.04 -17.40
C PRO A 289 0.71 -24.78 -16.49
N THR A 290 0.63 -24.95 -15.17
CA THR A 290 1.46 -24.29 -14.11
C THR A 290 1.02 -24.90 -12.77
N GLY A 291 1.90 -25.02 -11.77
CA GLY A 291 1.56 -25.51 -10.42
C GLY A 291 0.66 -24.57 -9.60
N TRP A 292 -0.10 -23.72 -10.27
CA TRP A 292 -1.37 -23.17 -9.83
C TRP A 292 -2.43 -24.22 -10.14
N VAL A 293 -3.02 -24.87 -9.15
CA VAL A 293 -4.21 -25.67 -9.47
C VAL A 293 -5.36 -24.69 -9.61
N SER A 294 -5.85 -24.48 -10.84
CA SER A 294 -7.13 -23.80 -11.03
C SER A 294 -8.18 -24.51 -10.16
N GLY A 295 -8.64 -23.83 -9.11
CA GLY A 295 -9.57 -24.37 -8.11
C GLY A 295 -8.96 -25.07 -6.88
N GLN A 296 -7.68 -24.84 -6.52
CA GLN A 296 -7.21 -25.09 -5.14
C GLN A 296 -6.70 -23.82 -4.46
N ASP A 297 -7.28 -23.58 -3.29
CA ASP A 297 -7.05 -22.40 -2.47
C ASP A 297 -5.57 -22.31 -1.99
N ASN A 298 -4.89 -21.18 -2.27
CA ASN A 298 -3.53 -20.88 -1.78
C ASN A 298 -3.51 -19.89 -0.59
N GLY A 299 -4.68 -19.48 -0.11
CA GLY A 299 -4.90 -18.47 0.92
C GLY A 299 -4.91 -17.01 0.39
N ILE A 300 -4.83 -16.81 -0.92
CA ILE A 300 -4.76 -15.51 -1.59
C ILE A 300 -5.84 -15.46 -2.67
N TYR A 301 -6.70 -14.46 -2.58
CA TYR A 301 -7.84 -14.35 -3.48
C TYR A 301 -7.42 -13.82 -4.86
N ASP A 302 -8.02 -14.34 -5.92
CA ASP A 302 -7.75 -13.94 -7.30
C ASP A 302 -9.03 -13.61 -8.09
N GLY A 303 -10.19 -13.78 -7.43
CA GLY A 303 -11.49 -13.44 -8.00
C GLY A 303 -12.43 -12.82 -6.97
N HIS A 304 -13.15 -11.80 -7.38
CA HIS A 304 -14.21 -11.21 -6.56
C HIS A 304 -15.48 -10.91 -7.35
N TYR A 305 -16.54 -11.63 -7.02
CA TYR A 305 -17.81 -11.61 -7.76
C TYR A 305 -18.97 -11.28 -6.85
N SER A 306 -20.00 -10.65 -7.40
CA SER A 306 -21.32 -10.60 -6.77
C SER A 306 -21.95 -11.99 -6.73
N LYS A 307 -23.03 -12.14 -5.96
CA LYS A 307 -23.80 -13.41 -5.91
C LYS A 307 -24.34 -13.88 -7.25
N SER A 308 -24.53 -12.98 -8.22
CA SER A 308 -24.98 -13.34 -9.57
C SER A 308 -23.84 -13.81 -10.48
N GLY A 309 -22.59 -13.82 -10.00
CA GLY A 309 -21.42 -14.22 -10.77
C GLY A 309 -20.82 -13.11 -11.65
N GLU A 310 -21.29 -11.87 -11.51
CA GLU A 310 -20.72 -10.68 -12.17
C GLU A 310 -19.61 -10.08 -11.31
N VAL A 311 -18.77 -9.20 -11.88
CA VAL A 311 -17.88 -8.35 -11.06
C VAL A 311 -18.73 -7.58 -10.04
N THR A 312 -18.30 -7.55 -8.77
CA THR A 312 -19.04 -6.81 -7.73
C THR A 312 -19.28 -5.35 -8.13
N ASP A 313 -20.43 -4.80 -7.73
CA ASP A 313 -20.78 -3.39 -7.92
C ASP A 313 -21.29 -2.72 -6.65
N SER A 314 -21.24 -3.44 -5.52
CA SER A 314 -21.74 -2.99 -4.22
C SER A 314 -20.85 -3.50 -3.09
N LEU A 315 -20.24 -2.57 -2.37
CA LEU A 315 -19.68 -2.80 -1.04
C LEU A 315 -20.72 -2.32 -0.01
N GLU A 316 -21.13 -3.19 0.92
CA GLU A 316 -22.21 -2.90 1.89
C GLU A 316 -21.75 -1.96 3.00
N ILE A 317 -20.51 -2.10 3.44
CA ILE A 317 -19.96 -1.37 4.59
C ILE A 317 -18.64 -0.69 4.23
N TRP A 318 -18.25 0.34 4.99
CA TRP A 318 -16.88 0.83 4.97
C TRP A 318 -16.01 0.09 5.99
N VAL A 319 -14.71 0.00 5.72
CA VAL A 319 -13.73 -0.55 6.65
C VAL A 319 -12.58 0.44 6.81
N SER A 320 -12.10 0.59 8.04
CA SER A 320 -10.89 1.37 8.36
C SER A 320 -9.99 0.58 9.31
N ARG A 321 -8.67 0.79 9.22
CA ARG A 321 -7.70 0.19 10.14
C ARG A 321 -6.96 1.23 10.98
N ILE A 322 -6.75 0.92 12.25
CA ILE A 322 -5.89 1.64 13.19
C ILE A 322 -4.90 0.61 13.73
N ASP A 323 -3.87 0.34 12.91
CA ASP A 323 -2.90 -0.70 13.19
C ASP A 323 -1.53 -0.07 13.54
N PRO A 324 -1.19 0.04 14.83
CA PRO A 324 0.06 0.64 15.26
C PRO A 324 1.29 -0.24 14.98
N TYR A 325 1.11 -1.52 14.61
CA TYR A 325 2.21 -2.40 14.22
C TYR A 325 2.81 -1.98 12.88
N THR A 326 2.06 -1.25 12.05
CA THR A 326 2.53 -0.70 10.76
C THR A 326 3.47 0.49 10.89
N ALA A 327 3.82 0.89 12.11
CA ALA A 327 4.59 2.08 12.44
C ALA A 327 5.69 1.79 13.49
N GLY A 328 6.28 0.59 13.46
CA GLY A 328 7.32 0.16 14.40
C GLY A 328 8.53 1.11 14.52
N LEU A 329 8.86 1.87 13.46
CA LEU A 329 9.91 2.90 13.53
C LEU A 329 9.57 4.08 14.45
N LEU A 330 8.29 4.32 14.75
CA LEU A 330 7.82 5.53 15.45
C LEU A 330 7.68 5.32 16.96
N GLY A 331 7.67 4.06 17.42
CA GLY A 331 7.54 3.72 18.84
C GLY A 331 6.89 2.36 19.07
N SER A 332 6.61 2.06 20.34
CA SER A 332 5.90 0.82 20.69
C SER A 332 4.45 0.85 20.20
N PRO A 333 3.88 -0.28 19.74
CA PRO A 333 2.50 -0.31 19.25
C PRO A 333 1.48 0.24 20.25
N LYS A 334 1.64 -0.07 21.55
CA LYS A 334 0.79 0.45 22.62
C LYS A 334 0.87 1.97 22.72
N ASP A 335 2.08 2.54 22.78
CA ASP A 335 2.25 3.98 22.96
C ASP A 335 1.74 4.77 21.75
N LEU A 336 1.97 4.26 20.54
CA LEU A 336 1.46 4.86 19.31
C LEU A 336 -0.06 4.86 19.29
N LEU A 337 -0.68 3.74 19.66
CA LEU A 337 -2.14 3.62 19.70
C LEU A 337 -2.77 4.57 20.73
N LEU A 338 -2.22 4.63 21.94
CA LEU A 338 -2.72 5.53 22.98
C LEU A 338 -2.57 7.00 22.60
N LYS A 339 -1.43 7.39 22.01
CA LYS A 339 -1.22 8.76 21.49
C LYS A 339 -2.21 9.09 20.38
N TRP A 340 -2.48 8.15 19.48
CA TRP A 340 -3.46 8.33 18.42
C TRP A 340 -4.88 8.49 18.99
N PHE A 341 -5.29 7.67 19.97
CA PHE A 341 -6.60 7.83 20.62
C PHE A 341 -6.74 9.16 21.37
N GLN A 342 -5.69 9.63 22.04
CA GLN A 342 -5.69 10.96 22.66
C GLN A 342 -5.89 12.06 21.60
N LYS A 343 -5.21 11.92 20.45
CA LYS A 343 -5.30 12.87 19.34
C LYS A 343 -6.70 12.91 18.73
N VAL A 344 -7.32 11.74 18.47
CA VAL A 344 -8.68 11.69 17.90
C VAL A 344 -9.73 12.18 18.90
N HIS A 345 -9.61 11.83 20.19
CA HIS A 345 -10.50 12.33 21.24
C HIS A 345 -10.50 13.86 21.31
N ALA A 346 -9.31 14.47 21.33
CA ALA A 346 -9.17 15.93 21.30
C ALA A 346 -9.80 16.59 20.06
N SER A 347 -9.86 15.88 18.93
CA SER A 347 -10.52 16.37 17.72
C SER A 347 -12.05 16.46 17.86
N TYR A 348 -12.66 15.50 18.56
CA TYR A 348 -14.09 15.50 18.87
C TYR A 348 -14.47 16.59 19.87
N GLU A 349 -13.58 16.92 20.82
CA GLU A 349 -13.82 18.01 21.77
C GLU A 349 -13.72 19.41 21.14
N LYS A 350 -12.75 19.61 20.23
CA LYS A 350 -12.41 20.94 19.70
C LYS A 350 -13.17 21.35 18.45
N ASN A 351 -13.79 20.42 17.72
CA ASN A 351 -14.46 20.66 16.42
C ASN A 351 -13.61 21.54 15.46
N THR A 352 -12.37 21.13 15.20
CA THR A 352 -11.41 21.87 14.38
C THR A 352 -11.68 21.68 12.88
N ASN A 353 -12.66 22.40 12.32
CA ASN A 353 -12.82 22.55 10.87
C ASN A 353 -12.21 23.88 10.42
N TYR A 354 -11.12 23.82 9.67
CA TYR A 354 -10.41 25.00 9.15
C TYR A 354 -11.04 25.57 7.87
N GLY A 355 -11.84 24.77 7.16
CA GLY A 355 -12.48 25.11 5.89
C GLY A 355 -11.49 25.33 4.75
N LYS A 356 -10.31 24.68 4.78
CA LYS A 356 -9.24 24.82 3.79
C LYS A 356 -8.67 23.48 3.37
N ALA A 357 -8.16 23.41 2.15
CA ALA A 357 -7.45 22.25 1.63
C ALA A 357 -6.14 22.61 0.94
N ALA A 358 -5.22 21.66 0.93
CA ALA A 358 -3.98 21.71 0.17
C ALA A 358 -3.95 20.60 -0.88
N TYR A 359 -3.59 20.97 -2.10
CA TYR A 359 -3.25 20.06 -3.19
C TYR A 359 -1.75 20.16 -3.48
N PHE A 360 -1.01 19.09 -3.22
CA PHE A 360 0.41 18.95 -3.52
C PHE A 360 0.62 18.27 -4.87
N MET A 361 1.27 18.99 -5.79
CA MET A 361 1.57 18.52 -7.14
C MET A 361 3.09 18.43 -7.34
N VAL A 362 3.54 17.39 -8.04
CA VAL A 362 4.95 17.26 -8.48
C VAL A 362 5.03 17.51 -9.98
N PRO A 363 5.73 18.56 -10.44
CA PRO A 363 5.91 18.83 -11.86
C PRO A 363 6.62 17.68 -12.57
N GLY A 364 6.15 17.33 -13.76
CA GLY A 364 6.80 16.30 -14.59
C GLY A 364 6.53 14.85 -14.17
N THR A 365 5.59 14.61 -13.24
CA THR A 365 5.03 13.27 -12.99
C THR A 365 3.94 12.95 -14.01
N ASP A 366 3.55 11.66 -14.11
CA ASP A 366 2.49 11.16 -15.01
C ASP A 366 1.08 11.74 -14.78
N THR A 367 0.96 12.76 -13.92
CA THR A 367 -0.32 13.39 -13.63
C THR A 367 -0.87 14.10 -14.85
N THR A 368 -2.03 13.64 -15.32
CA THR A 368 -2.67 14.27 -16.47
C THR A 368 -3.33 15.59 -16.04
N GLU A 369 -3.42 16.53 -16.97
CA GLU A 369 -4.20 17.77 -16.75
C GLU A 369 -5.67 17.47 -16.39
N GLU A 370 -6.23 16.33 -16.85
CA GLU A 370 -7.56 15.86 -16.49
C GLU A 370 -7.64 15.43 -15.02
N SER A 371 -6.65 14.70 -14.53
CA SER A 371 -6.55 14.29 -13.12
C SER A 371 -6.43 15.50 -12.20
N ASN A 372 -5.57 16.46 -12.54
CA ASN A 372 -5.44 17.73 -11.85
C ASN A 372 -6.78 18.46 -11.72
N TYR A 373 -7.57 18.49 -12.80
CA TYR A 373 -8.88 19.11 -12.80
C TYR A 373 -9.86 18.44 -11.83
N LYS A 374 -9.89 17.09 -11.77
CA LYS A 374 -10.78 16.34 -10.87
C LYS A 374 -10.52 16.73 -9.41
N PHE A 375 -9.28 16.65 -8.94
CA PHE A 375 -8.95 16.98 -7.54
C PHE A 375 -9.23 18.45 -7.19
N ILE A 376 -8.88 19.37 -8.08
CA ILE A 376 -9.19 20.80 -7.89
C ILE A 376 -10.70 21.01 -7.82
N ARG A 377 -11.48 20.35 -8.69
CA ARG A 377 -12.94 20.44 -8.70
C ARG A 377 -13.55 19.89 -7.42
N GLY A 378 -13.17 18.68 -7.01
CA GLY A 378 -13.68 18.02 -5.81
C GLY A 378 -13.41 18.83 -4.54
N LEU A 379 -12.16 19.25 -4.32
CA LEU A 379 -11.80 20.07 -3.16
C LEU A 379 -12.47 21.46 -3.20
N SER A 380 -12.60 22.05 -4.39
CA SER A 380 -13.33 23.32 -4.54
C SER A 380 -14.83 23.15 -4.29
N ALA A 381 -15.42 21.98 -4.53
CA ALA A 381 -16.82 21.71 -4.22
C ALA A 381 -17.06 21.62 -2.70
N MET A 382 -16.06 21.18 -1.93
CA MET A 382 -16.12 21.13 -0.47
C MET A 382 -15.86 22.49 0.19
N TYR A 383 -14.80 23.19 -0.20
CA TYR A 383 -14.31 24.38 0.51
C TYR A 383 -14.43 25.70 -0.26
N GLY A 384 -14.75 25.64 -1.55
CA GLY A 384 -14.64 26.77 -2.47
C GLY A 384 -13.22 26.95 -3.00
N ARG A 385 -13.08 27.43 -4.24
CA ARG A 385 -11.77 27.55 -4.91
C ARG A 385 -10.77 28.43 -4.16
N SER A 386 -11.23 29.49 -3.50
CA SER A 386 -10.36 30.42 -2.75
C SER A 386 -9.77 29.83 -1.47
N ALA A 387 -10.30 28.69 -1.01
CA ALA A 387 -9.84 27.98 0.18
C ALA A 387 -8.99 26.74 -0.18
N LEU A 388 -8.61 26.61 -1.45
CA LEU A 388 -7.74 25.55 -1.96
C LEU A 388 -6.38 26.12 -2.36
N ASP A 389 -5.35 25.71 -1.66
CA ASP A 389 -3.96 25.98 -2.03
C ASP A 389 -3.47 24.87 -2.97
N VAL A 390 -2.95 25.24 -4.14
CA VAL A 390 -2.27 24.31 -5.06
C VAL A 390 -0.78 24.60 -4.96
N ILE A 391 -0.02 23.62 -4.50
CA ILE A 391 1.35 23.77 -4.04
C ILE A 391 2.24 22.83 -4.84
N GLU A 392 3.15 23.42 -5.58
CA GLU A 392 4.32 22.72 -6.09
C GLU A 392 5.31 22.58 -4.92
N ALA A 393 5.61 21.34 -4.52
CA ALA A 393 6.38 21.08 -3.30
C ALA A 393 7.54 20.12 -3.56
N ASP A 394 8.68 20.43 -2.94
CA ASP A 394 9.70 19.45 -2.57
C ASP A 394 9.42 18.93 -1.15
N SER A 395 10.27 18.01 -0.67
CA SER A 395 10.17 17.39 0.65
C SER A 395 10.05 18.42 1.79
N LEU A 396 10.89 19.46 1.76
CA LEU A 396 10.93 20.48 2.80
C LEU A 396 9.65 21.33 2.77
N THR A 397 9.25 21.78 1.59
CA THR A 397 8.06 22.60 1.38
C THR A 397 6.79 21.82 1.70
N TYR A 398 6.75 20.52 1.40
CA TYR A 398 5.67 19.62 1.77
C TYR A 398 5.51 19.57 3.29
N VAL A 399 6.56 19.20 4.03
CA VAL A 399 6.54 19.09 5.50
C VAL A 399 6.17 20.44 6.15
N GLN A 400 6.70 21.55 5.65
CA GLN A 400 6.35 22.89 6.14
C GLN A 400 4.90 23.28 5.83
N SER A 401 4.36 22.85 4.69
CA SER A 401 3.01 23.20 4.28
C SER A 401 1.96 22.37 5.00
N ILE A 402 2.19 21.08 5.23
CA ILE A 402 1.25 20.25 6.00
C ILE A 402 1.19 20.67 7.48
N ALA A 403 2.14 21.47 8.00
CA ALA A 403 2.04 22.06 9.33
C ALA A 403 0.97 23.16 9.44
N LYS A 404 0.46 23.68 8.31
CA LYS A 404 -0.56 24.74 8.26
C LYS A 404 -1.96 24.17 8.49
N GLU A 405 -2.88 25.07 8.84
CA GLU A 405 -4.30 24.81 9.08
C GLU A 405 -5.05 24.41 7.80
N TYR A 406 -5.11 23.11 7.54
CA TYR A 406 -5.94 22.48 6.51
C TYR A 406 -6.82 21.42 7.14
N ASP A 407 -7.99 21.19 6.57
CA ASP A 407 -8.79 20.01 6.89
C ASP A 407 -8.36 18.82 6.04
N TRP A 408 -8.04 19.07 4.77
CA TRP A 408 -7.73 18.04 3.78
C TRP A 408 -6.43 18.34 3.05
N SER A 409 -5.53 17.36 3.04
CA SER A 409 -4.33 17.35 2.19
C SER A 409 -4.47 16.26 1.15
N ILE A 410 -4.24 16.59 -0.13
CA ILE A 410 -4.07 15.58 -1.17
C ILE A 410 -2.68 15.70 -1.80
N TYR A 411 -1.99 14.57 -1.88
CA TYR A 411 -0.80 14.39 -2.69
C TYR A 411 -1.15 13.61 -3.96
N VAL A 412 -0.68 14.06 -5.12
CA VAL A 412 -0.81 13.33 -6.39
C VAL A 412 0.54 13.24 -7.07
N GLY A 413 0.98 12.02 -7.38
CA GLY A 413 2.26 11.76 -8.03
C GLY A 413 2.75 10.34 -7.79
N HIS A 414 3.97 10.05 -8.23
CA HIS A 414 4.60 8.77 -7.92
C HIS A 414 4.93 8.68 -6.42
N GLY A 415 4.95 7.46 -5.92
CA GLY A 415 5.36 7.16 -4.56
C GLY A 415 5.72 5.71 -4.46
N ASP A 416 6.15 5.34 -3.28
CA ASP A 416 6.36 3.97 -2.86
C ASP A 416 5.85 3.87 -1.40
N PRO A 417 5.94 2.70 -0.76
CA PRO A 417 5.45 2.56 0.61
C PRO A 417 6.09 3.54 1.60
N LEU A 418 7.34 3.96 1.40
CA LEU A 418 8.10 4.84 2.29
C LEU A 418 8.15 6.28 1.81
N GLY A 419 8.02 6.53 0.51
CA GLY A 419 8.34 7.80 -0.11
C GLY A 419 7.28 8.38 -1.03
N LEU A 420 7.35 9.69 -1.20
CA LEU A 420 6.62 10.44 -2.23
C LEU A 420 7.63 11.09 -3.17
N ALA A 421 7.34 11.15 -4.47
CA ALA A 421 8.30 11.59 -5.50
C ALA A 421 8.76 13.06 -5.40
N LEU A 422 8.19 13.83 -4.47
CA LEU A 422 8.72 15.14 -4.07
C LEU A 422 9.91 15.05 -3.11
N GLY A 423 10.45 13.85 -2.85
CA GLY A 423 11.61 13.60 -2.00
C GLY A 423 11.26 13.42 -0.52
N PHE A 424 9.99 13.27 -0.18
CA PHE A 424 9.59 12.87 1.17
C PHE A 424 9.91 11.39 1.36
N ASN A 425 10.56 11.03 2.46
CA ASN A 425 10.77 9.65 2.88
C ASN A 425 10.44 9.52 4.36
N ALA A 426 9.53 8.61 4.72
CA ALA A 426 9.08 8.39 6.09
C ALA A 426 10.20 8.01 7.07
N LYS A 427 11.36 7.55 6.58
CA LYS A 427 12.54 7.23 7.42
C LYS A 427 13.41 8.45 7.73
N ASP A 428 13.33 9.49 6.89
CA ASP A 428 14.23 10.66 6.96
C ASP A 428 13.62 11.87 7.69
N VAL A 429 12.42 11.70 8.25
CA VAL A 429 11.68 12.78 8.93
C VAL A 429 11.82 12.70 10.45
N ARG A 430 11.91 13.87 11.08
CA ARG A 430 11.90 13.99 12.54
C ARG A 430 10.46 13.93 13.06
N TYR A 431 10.20 12.94 13.91
CA TYR A 431 8.91 12.75 14.56
C TYR A 431 8.84 13.37 15.98
N PRO A 432 7.64 13.78 16.43
CA PRO A 432 6.40 13.84 15.65
C PRO A 432 6.37 15.04 14.69
N MET A 433 5.73 14.86 13.53
CA MET A 433 5.47 15.93 12.57
C MET A 433 4.28 16.77 13.06
N PRO A 434 4.42 18.10 13.25
CA PRO A 434 3.28 18.96 13.45
C PRO A 434 2.49 19.05 12.14
N VAL A 435 1.21 18.69 12.16
CA VAL A 435 0.35 18.75 10.97
C VAL A 435 -1.00 19.40 11.31
N GLY A 436 -1.53 20.19 10.38
CA GLY A 436 -2.90 20.66 10.42
C GLY A 436 -3.91 19.75 9.71
N PRO A 437 -3.64 19.19 8.51
CA PRO A 437 -4.56 18.31 7.79
C PRO A 437 -5.13 17.22 8.70
N ARG A 438 -6.45 17.16 8.81
CA ARG A 438 -7.15 16.09 9.52
C ARG A 438 -7.20 14.83 8.67
N MET A 439 -7.30 14.98 7.36
CA MET A 439 -7.20 13.90 6.39
C MET A 439 -6.01 14.09 5.46
N PHE A 440 -5.29 13.00 5.23
CA PHE A 440 -4.36 12.85 4.12
C PHE A 440 -4.96 11.92 3.06
N HIS A 441 -4.87 12.33 1.80
CA HIS A 441 -5.27 11.52 0.67
C HIS A 441 -4.07 11.39 -0.27
N PHE A 442 -3.66 10.16 -0.56
CA PHE A 442 -2.48 9.87 -1.36
C PHE A 442 -2.90 9.20 -2.67
N ALA A 443 -2.84 9.98 -3.75
CA ALA A 443 -2.98 9.52 -5.12
C ALA A 443 -1.61 9.12 -5.67
N SER A 444 -1.08 8.02 -5.12
CA SER A 444 0.26 7.50 -5.42
C SER A 444 0.32 6.00 -5.16
N CYS A 445 1.34 5.34 -5.73
CA CYS A 445 1.58 3.92 -5.53
C CYS A 445 1.90 3.59 -4.06
N SER A 446 1.20 2.60 -3.52
CA SER A 446 1.49 1.90 -2.26
C SER A 446 1.63 2.72 -0.96
N PRO A 447 1.09 3.95 -0.79
CA PRO A 447 1.35 4.76 0.41
C PRO A 447 0.81 4.11 1.69
N LEU A 448 -0.20 3.25 1.57
CA LEU A 448 -0.79 2.52 2.70
C LEU A 448 -0.33 1.07 2.79
N LEU A 449 0.62 0.64 1.94
CA LEU A 449 1.21 -0.69 2.04
C LEU A 449 2.04 -0.78 3.33
N ALA A 450 1.51 -1.50 4.31
CA ALA A 450 2.25 -1.85 5.51
C ALA A 450 3.01 -3.18 5.28
N TYR A 451 4.34 -3.10 5.29
CA TYR A 451 5.28 -4.20 5.04
C TYR A 451 5.07 -5.43 5.94
N ASP A 452 4.54 -5.26 7.15
CA ASP A 452 4.50 -6.31 8.18
C ASP A 452 3.62 -7.51 7.85
N VAL A 453 2.56 -7.33 7.05
CA VAL A 453 1.55 -8.39 6.84
C VAL A 453 1.82 -9.26 5.62
N VAL A 454 2.69 -8.81 4.73
CA VAL A 454 3.10 -9.63 3.58
C VAL A 454 4.46 -10.31 3.88
N TYR A 455 5.34 -9.68 4.68
CA TYR A 455 6.73 -10.15 4.82
C TYR A 455 7.39 -10.00 6.23
N ALA A 456 6.63 -9.72 7.30
CA ALA A 456 7.07 -9.77 8.72
C ALA A 456 8.37 -8.99 9.08
N GLN A 457 8.30 -7.66 9.28
CA GLN A 457 9.42 -6.83 9.73
C GLN A 457 9.08 -5.84 10.87
N THR A 458 9.74 -6.01 12.02
CA THR A 458 9.59 -5.19 13.24
C THR A 458 10.05 -3.71 13.14
N TYR A 459 10.52 -3.25 11.98
CA TYR A 459 10.91 -1.86 11.70
C TYR A 459 10.06 -1.26 10.56
N SER A 460 8.79 -1.65 10.48
CA SER A 460 7.88 -1.20 9.43
C SER A 460 7.44 0.26 9.66
N THR A 461 7.40 1.03 8.57
CA THR A 461 6.62 2.27 8.47
C THR A 461 6.10 2.35 7.04
N SER A 462 5.09 3.18 6.82
CA SER A 462 4.68 3.61 5.49
C SER A 462 4.40 5.11 5.49
N VAL A 463 4.22 5.70 4.32
CA VAL A 463 3.72 7.08 4.19
C VAL A 463 2.43 7.22 5.01
N GLY A 464 1.48 6.30 4.83
CA GLY A 464 0.22 6.29 5.56
C GLY A 464 0.38 6.23 7.07
N SER A 465 1.18 5.28 7.56
CA SER A 465 1.35 5.08 9.01
C SER A 465 2.14 6.21 9.67
N ALA A 466 3.12 6.80 8.96
CA ALA A 466 3.82 8.01 9.38
C ALA A 466 2.88 9.21 9.53
N HIS A 467 1.95 9.39 8.59
CA HIS A 467 0.97 10.50 8.63
C HIS A 467 -0.16 10.26 9.65
N LEU A 468 -0.38 9.02 10.06
CA LEU A 468 -1.37 8.66 11.09
C LEU A 468 -0.79 8.70 12.50
N PHE A 469 0.31 7.96 12.76
CA PHE A 469 0.89 7.76 14.09
C PHE A 469 2.05 8.72 14.39
N GLY A 470 2.75 9.19 13.36
CA GLY A 470 3.90 10.08 13.48
C GLY A 470 3.54 11.56 13.61
N THR A 471 2.27 11.93 13.80
CA THR A 471 1.81 13.31 13.73
C THR A 471 1.23 13.85 15.03
N THR A 472 1.40 15.16 15.26
CA THR A 472 0.70 15.94 16.29
C THR A 472 -0.24 16.94 15.65
N GLY A 473 -1.39 17.21 16.28
CA GLY A 473 -2.46 18.01 15.69
C GLY A 473 -3.41 17.15 14.86
N GLY A 474 -3.25 17.17 13.54
CA GLY A 474 -4.05 16.41 12.57
C GLY A 474 -3.56 14.97 12.33
N GLY A 475 -3.77 14.45 11.11
CA GLY A 475 -3.47 13.05 10.77
C GLY A 475 -4.42 12.09 11.47
N LEU A 476 -5.72 12.29 11.29
CA LEU A 476 -6.78 11.47 11.87
C LEU A 476 -7.21 10.35 10.92
N VAL A 477 -7.08 10.58 9.61
CA VAL A 477 -7.47 9.64 8.54
C VAL A 477 -6.45 9.73 7.41
N SER A 478 -6.13 8.58 6.82
CA SER A 478 -5.41 8.51 5.55
C SER A 478 -6.14 7.59 4.57
N VAL A 479 -6.22 8.00 3.30
CA VAL A 479 -6.73 7.18 2.18
C VAL A 479 -5.65 7.06 1.12
N GLY A 480 -5.53 5.88 0.51
CA GLY A 480 -4.63 5.59 -0.61
C GLY A 480 -4.46 4.09 -0.83
N ALA A 481 -3.62 3.73 -1.80
CA ALA A 481 -3.47 2.34 -2.21
C ALA A 481 -2.51 1.52 -1.32
N THR A 482 -2.76 0.21 -1.24
CA THR A 482 -1.87 -0.81 -0.67
C THR A 482 -0.93 -1.44 -1.71
N LYS A 483 -0.94 -0.95 -2.95
CA LYS A 483 -0.07 -1.41 -4.04
C LYS A 483 0.16 -0.31 -5.08
N THR A 484 0.92 -0.62 -6.13
CA THR A 484 1.02 0.18 -7.34
C THR A 484 -0.36 0.65 -7.84
N SER A 485 -0.52 1.96 -7.94
CA SER A 485 -1.78 2.64 -8.26
C SER A 485 -1.51 3.88 -9.11
N GLY A 486 -2.53 4.68 -9.43
CA GLY A 486 -2.36 5.83 -10.31
C GLY A 486 -3.43 6.90 -10.12
N ASP A 487 -3.10 8.13 -10.51
CA ASP A 487 -3.95 9.32 -10.38
C ASP A 487 -5.32 9.17 -11.07
N ASN A 488 -5.38 8.53 -12.23
CA ASN A 488 -6.61 8.29 -13.00
C ASN A 488 -7.61 7.34 -12.30
N GLN A 489 -7.17 6.64 -11.26
CA GLN A 489 -8.00 5.76 -10.46
C GLN A 489 -8.87 6.53 -9.46
N LEU A 490 -8.42 7.73 -9.11
CA LEU A 490 -9.03 8.58 -8.11
C LEU A 490 -9.75 9.72 -8.84
N ASP A 491 -11.08 9.70 -8.75
CA ASP A 491 -11.90 10.82 -9.20
C ASP A 491 -12.37 11.66 -8.01
N ASP A 492 -13.24 12.61 -8.31
CA ASP A 492 -13.69 13.63 -7.38
C ASP A 492 -14.98 13.29 -6.64
N LEU A 493 -15.55 12.10 -6.83
CA LEU A 493 -16.84 11.75 -6.23
C LEU A 493 -16.77 11.59 -4.72
N MET A 494 -15.65 11.09 -4.18
CA MET A 494 -15.46 11.01 -2.72
C MET A 494 -15.61 12.40 -2.06
N TYR A 495 -15.12 13.44 -2.73
CA TYR A 495 -15.20 14.82 -2.27
C TYR A 495 -16.62 15.36 -2.35
N GLU A 496 -17.37 14.99 -3.39
CA GLU A 496 -18.79 15.38 -3.52
C GLU A 496 -19.63 14.77 -2.38
N TYR A 497 -19.41 13.49 -2.06
CA TYR A 497 -20.09 12.85 -0.93
C TYR A 497 -19.64 13.44 0.41
N ALA A 498 -18.34 13.70 0.59
CA ALA A 498 -17.87 14.41 1.78
C ALA A 498 -18.51 15.81 1.90
N ALA A 499 -18.69 16.53 0.77
CA ALA A 499 -19.37 17.83 0.70
C ALA A 499 -20.87 17.80 1.03
N GLU A 500 -21.48 16.61 1.08
CA GLU A 500 -22.86 16.39 1.55
C GLU A 500 -22.94 16.20 3.07
N GLY A 501 -21.81 16.30 3.78
CA GLY A 501 -21.73 16.13 5.23
C GLY A 501 -21.76 14.68 5.68
N MET A 502 -21.54 13.76 4.75
CA MET A 502 -21.27 12.37 5.08
C MET A 502 -19.95 12.28 5.83
N TRP A 503 -19.87 11.37 6.81
CA TRP A 503 -18.57 11.01 7.35
C TRP A 503 -17.74 10.27 6.29
N ILE A 504 -16.42 10.41 6.38
CA ILE A 504 -15.52 10.03 5.29
C ILE A 504 -15.59 8.55 4.93
N GLY A 505 -15.85 7.65 5.89
CA GLY A 505 -16.02 6.23 5.58
C GLY A 505 -17.19 5.94 4.63
N GLU A 506 -18.33 6.60 4.81
CA GLU A 506 -19.47 6.44 3.90
C GLU A 506 -19.22 7.12 2.55
N ALA A 507 -18.54 8.27 2.54
CA ALA A 507 -18.11 8.92 1.30
C ALA A 507 -17.15 8.03 0.49
N PHE A 508 -16.18 7.41 1.16
CA PHE A 508 -15.24 6.45 0.59
C PHE A 508 -15.98 5.24 -0.02
N ARG A 509 -16.83 4.56 0.75
CA ARG A 509 -17.61 3.40 0.25
C ARG A 509 -18.48 3.75 -0.97
N ARG A 510 -19.18 4.88 -0.94
CA ARG A 510 -20.03 5.31 -2.07
C ARG A 510 -19.20 5.63 -3.31
N TRP A 511 -18.07 6.30 -3.11
CA TRP A 511 -17.12 6.54 -4.18
C TRP A 511 -16.63 5.22 -4.79
N LEU A 512 -16.23 4.25 -3.97
CA LEU A 512 -15.83 2.93 -4.46
C LEU A 512 -16.93 2.26 -5.31
N ASN A 513 -18.17 2.26 -4.82
CA ASN A 513 -19.30 1.68 -5.56
C ASN A 513 -19.54 2.39 -6.90
N GLU A 514 -19.46 3.73 -6.93
CA GLU A 514 -19.60 4.46 -8.19
C GLU A 514 -18.45 4.18 -9.15
N ARG A 515 -17.21 4.04 -8.66
CA ARG A 515 -16.06 3.66 -9.50
C ARG A 515 -16.24 2.28 -10.10
N MET A 516 -16.65 1.29 -9.30
CA MET A 516 -16.93 -0.06 -9.79
C MET A 516 -18.00 -0.07 -10.88
N LYS A 517 -19.10 0.69 -10.70
CA LYS A 517 -20.17 0.82 -11.69
C LYS A 517 -19.73 1.55 -12.96
N ARG A 518 -18.88 2.56 -12.83
CA ARG A 518 -18.36 3.37 -13.94
C ARG A 518 -17.13 2.74 -14.58
N ASN A 519 -16.73 1.54 -14.16
CA ASN A 519 -15.57 0.85 -14.69
C ASN A 519 -15.63 0.78 -16.22
N ARG A 520 -14.59 1.33 -16.87
CA ARG A 520 -14.41 1.30 -18.33
C ARG A 520 -13.27 0.40 -18.76
N TYR A 521 -12.64 -0.31 -17.82
CA TYR A 521 -11.60 -1.28 -18.15
C TYR A 521 -12.21 -2.43 -18.95
N TYR A 522 -11.50 -2.84 -20.00
CA TYR A 522 -11.78 -4.05 -20.76
C TYR A 522 -10.51 -4.89 -20.85
N PRO A 523 -10.52 -6.16 -20.43
CA PRO A 523 -11.67 -6.87 -19.84
C PRO A 523 -12.06 -6.26 -18.46
N LYS A 524 -13.30 -6.49 -17.99
CA LYS A 524 -13.82 -5.80 -16.78
C LYS A 524 -12.97 -6.09 -15.53
N GLU A 525 -12.37 -7.27 -15.50
CA GLU A 525 -11.50 -7.85 -14.48
C GLU A 525 -10.22 -7.02 -14.27
N ALA A 526 -9.82 -6.20 -15.25
CA ALA A 526 -8.72 -5.25 -15.07
C ALA A 526 -9.03 -4.15 -14.01
N ILE A 527 -10.25 -4.10 -13.47
CA ILE A 527 -10.54 -3.34 -12.24
C ILE A 527 -9.75 -3.86 -11.03
N TYR A 528 -9.51 -5.18 -10.96
CA TYR A 528 -8.77 -5.82 -9.86
C TYR A 528 -7.34 -5.33 -9.83
N ASP A 529 -6.77 -5.03 -10.98
CA ASP A 529 -5.44 -4.45 -11.04
C ASP A 529 -5.47 -3.03 -10.48
N TRP A 530 -5.86 -2.01 -11.23
CA TRP A 530 -5.51 -0.65 -10.85
C TRP A 530 -6.16 -0.15 -9.55
N PHE A 531 -7.48 -0.27 -9.42
CA PHE A 531 -8.27 0.41 -8.38
C PHE A 531 -8.43 -0.37 -7.07
N TYR A 532 -8.20 -1.68 -7.12
CA TYR A 532 -8.70 -2.65 -6.14
C TYR A 532 -7.90 -2.74 -4.84
N ALA A 533 -6.97 -1.80 -4.65
CA ALA A 533 -6.06 -1.71 -3.53
C ALA A 533 -6.30 -0.46 -2.66
N GLU A 534 -7.31 0.35 -2.99
CA GLU A 534 -7.65 1.54 -2.21
C GLU A 534 -8.12 1.16 -0.80
N ALA A 535 -7.47 1.75 0.19
CA ALA A 535 -7.72 1.48 1.59
C ALA A 535 -7.87 2.78 2.39
N MET A 536 -8.42 2.65 3.59
CA MET A 536 -8.57 3.73 4.55
C MET A 536 -8.02 3.30 5.90
N ILE A 537 -7.25 4.19 6.53
CA ILE A 537 -6.72 4.01 7.89
C ILE A 537 -7.08 5.22 8.75
N GLY A 538 -7.24 5.01 10.06
CA GLY A 538 -7.63 6.04 11.02
C GLY A 538 -9.13 6.10 11.29
N ASP A 539 -9.65 7.31 11.54
CA ASP A 539 -11.03 7.54 11.99
C ASP A 539 -12.03 7.82 10.84
N PRO A 540 -12.82 6.82 10.40
CA PRO A 540 -13.75 6.98 9.29
C PRO A 540 -14.96 7.87 9.62
N MET A 541 -15.11 8.28 10.88
CA MET A 541 -16.27 9.04 11.35
C MET A 541 -16.04 10.57 11.29
N GLN A 542 -14.89 11.01 10.76
CA GLN A 542 -14.59 12.42 10.52
C GLN A 542 -15.51 13.03 9.44
N THR A 543 -15.94 14.27 9.65
CA THR A 543 -16.76 15.06 8.72
C THR A 543 -16.01 16.32 8.31
N PHE A 544 -16.19 16.75 7.05
CA PHE A 544 -15.43 17.82 6.41
C PHE A 544 -16.29 19.00 5.92
N THR A 545 -17.57 19.03 6.30
CA THR A 545 -18.49 20.13 6.01
C THR A 545 -18.99 20.78 7.28
N ASN A 546 -19.38 22.04 7.18
CA ASN A 546 -20.11 22.75 8.23
C ASN A 546 -21.24 23.62 7.62
N GLU A 547 -22.10 24.21 8.45
CA GLU A 547 -23.19 25.10 8.02
C GLU A 547 -22.71 26.29 7.16
N LYS A 548 -21.47 26.74 7.38
CA LYS A 548 -20.82 27.77 6.55
C LYS A 548 -20.57 27.29 5.12
N LEU A 549 -20.10 26.05 4.96
CA LEU A 549 -19.75 25.44 3.68
C LEU A 549 -20.97 24.97 2.86
N THR A 550 -22.03 24.51 3.53
CA THR A 550 -23.30 24.12 2.88
C THR A 550 -24.04 25.29 2.21
N SER A 551 -23.70 26.54 2.57
CA SER A 551 -24.22 27.76 1.95
C SER A 551 -23.51 28.19 0.66
N LEU A 552 -22.36 27.56 0.34
CA LEU A 552 -21.62 27.86 -0.89
C LEU A 552 -22.37 27.29 -2.10
N LYS A 553 -22.61 28.12 -3.12
CA LYS A 553 -23.09 27.61 -4.41
C LYS A 553 -22.04 26.63 -4.94
N ARG A 554 -22.47 25.38 -5.18
CA ARG A 554 -21.68 24.37 -5.90
C ARG A 554 -21.47 24.87 -7.33
N ASN A 555 -20.45 25.69 -7.54
CA ASN A 555 -20.16 26.27 -8.84
C ASN A 555 -19.52 25.20 -9.72
N TYR A 556 -20.24 24.79 -10.76
CA TYR A 556 -19.75 23.85 -11.76
C TYR A 556 -18.55 24.47 -12.49
N ALA A 557 -17.34 23.97 -12.23
CA ALA A 557 -16.17 24.32 -13.01
C ALA A 557 -16.34 23.78 -14.42
N LYS A 558 -16.38 24.63 -15.46
CA LYS A 558 -16.45 24.17 -16.85
C LYS A 558 -15.04 24.09 -17.45
N GLN A 559 -14.76 22.97 -18.13
CA GLN A 559 -13.56 22.83 -18.96
C GLN A 559 -13.76 23.68 -20.23
N HIS A 560 -12.80 24.57 -20.55
CA HIS A 560 -12.81 25.36 -21.79
C HIS A 560 -11.81 24.82 -22.82
N LYS A 561 -12.06 25.06 -24.12
CA LYS A 561 -11.21 24.55 -25.22
C LYS A 561 -9.77 25.11 -25.22
N ASN A 562 -8.90 24.23 -25.67
CA ASN A 562 -7.44 24.23 -25.73
C ASN A 562 -6.86 25.37 -26.58
N THR A 563 -5.77 25.99 -26.11
CA THR A 563 -4.80 26.67 -26.99
C THR A 563 -3.45 25.98 -26.84
N LYS A 564 -2.88 25.45 -27.95
CA LYS A 564 -1.55 24.85 -27.95
C LYS A 564 -0.50 25.95 -27.79
N GLU A 565 0.33 25.87 -26.77
CA GLU A 565 1.55 26.68 -26.67
C GLU A 565 2.78 25.81 -26.92
N ASN A 566 3.79 26.38 -27.57
CA ASN A 566 5.07 25.72 -27.81
C ASN A 566 5.92 25.79 -26.54
N VAL A 567 6.27 24.62 -25.98
CA VAL A 567 7.19 24.54 -24.84
C VAL A 567 8.62 24.49 -25.34
N ARG A 568 9.55 25.12 -24.62
CA ARG A 568 10.98 25.13 -24.95
C ARG A 568 11.77 24.43 -23.84
N ASP A 569 12.78 23.65 -24.20
CA ASP A 569 13.69 23.04 -23.22
C ASP A 569 14.59 24.10 -22.55
N ALA A 570 15.42 23.65 -21.60
CA ALA A 570 16.37 24.50 -20.87
C ALA A 570 17.41 25.20 -21.76
N MET A 571 17.51 24.83 -23.04
CA MET A 571 18.38 25.44 -24.06
C MET A 571 17.57 26.33 -25.04
N GLY A 572 16.27 26.50 -24.82
CA GLY A 572 15.39 27.34 -25.62
C GLY A 572 14.83 26.66 -26.88
N LYS A 573 15.03 25.36 -27.08
CA LYS A 573 14.57 24.61 -28.25
C LYS A 573 13.12 24.18 -28.08
N VAL A 574 12.27 24.46 -29.07
CA VAL A 574 10.85 24.08 -29.05
C VAL A 574 10.72 22.55 -29.07
N ILE A 575 10.07 22.00 -28.05
CA ILE A 575 9.76 20.57 -27.91
C ILE A 575 8.43 20.31 -28.64
N PRO A 576 8.33 19.29 -29.52
CA PRO A 576 7.12 18.99 -30.30
C PRO A 576 5.90 18.58 -29.46
N GLN A 577 6.10 18.19 -28.20
CA GLN A 577 5.02 17.91 -27.24
C GLN A 577 4.59 19.23 -26.56
N GLY A 578 3.77 20.01 -27.24
CA GLY A 578 3.09 21.13 -26.60
C GLY A 578 2.07 20.59 -25.58
N TYR A 579 2.20 20.98 -24.31
CA TYR A 579 1.15 20.75 -23.31
C TYR A 579 -0.02 21.71 -23.54
N THR A 580 -1.21 21.29 -23.11
CA THR A 580 -2.44 22.03 -23.37
C THR A 580 -2.79 22.89 -22.16
N LYS A 581 -2.49 24.18 -22.20
CA LYS A 581 -2.87 25.07 -21.10
C LYS A 581 -4.39 25.26 -21.03
N TYR A 582 -5.06 24.65 -20.06
CA TYR A 582 -6.48 24.92 -19.76
C TYR A 582 -6.63 26.06 -18.76
N LYS A 583 -7.57 26.97 -19.01
CA LYS A 583 -8.06 27.93 -18.01
C LYS A 583 -9.32 27.38 -17.36
N VAL A 584 -9.23 27.00 -16.08
CA VAL A 584 -10.42 26.70 -15.27
C VAL A 584 -11.15 28.03 -15.01
N ARG A 585 -12.35 28.17 -15.56
CA ARG A 585 -13.27 29.26 -15.20
C ARG A 585 -14.39 28.69 -14.34
N PHE A 586 -14.49 29.18 -13.12
CA PHE A 586 -15.66 28.98 -12.29
C PHE A 586 -16.74 29.94 -12.78
N THR A 587 -17.89 29.43 -13.21
CA THR A 587 -19.06 30.29 -13.43
C THR A 587 -19.55 30.82 -12.08
N PRO A 588 -19.94 32.11 -11.99
CA PRO A 588 -20.40 32.75 -10.75
C PRO A 588 -21.54 32.01 -10.04
#